data_AF-A0A0C2H708-F1
#
_entry.id   AF-A0A0C2H708-F1
#
_cell.length_a   1.000
_cell.length_b   1.000
_cell.length_c   1.000
_cell.angle_alpha   90.00
_cell.angle_beta   90.00
_cell.angle_gamma   90.00
#
_symmetry.space_group_name_H-M   'P 1'
#
loop_
_entity.id
_entity.type
_entity.pdbx_description
1 polymer ?
#
loop_
_entity_poly.entity_id
_entity_poly.type
_entity_poly.pdbx_seq_one_letter_code
_entity_poly.pdbx_strand_id
1 'polypeptide(L)'
;MLSCYFVLIPLIALLALVEARIAEEPLVGNDCSPQMNMPLMEVAEKICELCHEFHNHEVPNMRAECRSQCFSTDKFRTCMRMFTSAPKRHNRHSRRHLFAF
;
A
#
# COMPACT_ATOMS: atom_id res chain seq x y z
N MET A 1 55.18 4.74 -4.09
CA MET A 1 54.31 3.99 -5.03
C MET A 1 53.46 2.94 -4.29
N LEU A 2 54.04 2.08 -3.45
CA LEU A 2 53.30 1.07 -2.67
C LEU A 2 52.37 1.65 -1.57
N SER A 3 52.77 2.79 -0.97
CA SER A 3 52.02 3.46 0.10
C SER A 3 50.64 3.99 -0.33
N CYS A 4 50.49 4.42 -1.59
CA CYS A 4 49.20 4.88 -2.10
C CYS A 4 48.19 3.74 -2.21
N TYR A 5 48.63 2.52 -2.54
CA TYR A 5 47.74 1.36 -2.64
C TYR A 5 47.10 0.99 -1.30
N PHE A 6 47.85 1.11 -0.19
CA PHE A 6 47.32 0.85 1.15
C PHE A 6 46.20 1.79 1.57
N VAL A 7 46.11 2.99 0.98
CA VAL A 7 45.05 3.97 1.26
C VAL A 7 43.93 3.88 0.22
N LEU A 8 44.27 3.67 -1.05
CA LEU A 8 43.30 3.61 -2.14
C LEU A 8 42.42 2.36 -2.08
N ILE A 9 42.99 1.20 -1.73
CA ILE A 9 42.23 -0.07 -1.65
C ILE A 9 41.11 0.00 -0.60
N PRO A 10 41.34 0.41 0.67
CA PRO A 10 40.27 0.50 1.65
C PRO A 10 39.27 1.62 1.32
N LEU A 11 39.71 2.72 0.69
CA LEU A 11 38.82 3.81 0.27
C LEU A 11 37.84 3.34 -0.81
N ILE A 12 38.33 2.61 -1.82
CA ILE A 12 37.51 2.03 -2.89
C ILE A 12 36.56 0.97 -2.32
N ALA A 13 37.03 0.14 -1.38
CA ALA A 13 36.19 -0.85 -0.70
C ALA A 13 35.06 -0.19 0.12
N LEU A 14 35.34 0.92 0.79
CA LEU A 14 34.34 1.72 1.51
C LEU A 14 33.31 2.34 0.57
N LEU A 15 33.76 2.91 -0.56
CA LEU A 15 32.87 3.47 -1.57
C LEU A 15 31.95 2.39 -2.19
N ALA A 16 32.50 1.21 -2.50
CA ALA A 16 31.72 0.08 -2.99
C ALA A 16 30.72 -0.45 -1.95
N LEU A 17 31.09 -0.48 -0.66
CA LEU A 17 30.20 -0.85 0.43
C LEU A 17 29.07 0.18 0.61
N VAL A 18 29.36 1.47 0.44
CA VAL A 18 28.37 2.55 0.52
C VAL A 18 27.38 2.46 -0.66
N GLU A 19 27.83 2.21 -1.89
CA GLU A 19 26.91 1.97 -3.01
C GLU A 19 26.04 0.72 -2.81
N ALA A 20 26.59 -0.38 -2.30
CA ALA A 20 25.82 -1.59 -2.02
C ALA A 20 24.74 -1.38 -0.94
N ARG A 21 24.89 -0.38 -0.07
CA ARG A 21 23.88 0.01 0.92
C ARG A 21 22.78 0.91 0.34
N ILE A 22 23.00 1.52 -0.82
CA ILE A 22 22.05 2.44 -1.46
C ILE A 22 21.20 1.75 -2.54
N ALA A 23 21.50 0.49 -2.89
CA ALA A 23 20.68 -0.32 -3.79
C ALA A 23 19.43 -0.94 -3.13
N GLU A 24 18.86 -0.29 -2.12
CA GLU A 24 17.42 -0.38 -1.91
C GLU A 24 16.78 0.75 -2.73
N GLU A 25 16.69 0.54 -4.05
CA GLU A 25 15.65 1.21 -4.83
C GLU A 25 14.33 0.62 -4.33
N PRO A 26 13.52 1.33 -3.51
CA PRO A 26 12.17 0.87 -3.30
C PRO A 26 11.54 1.02 -4.68
N LEU A 27 11.24 -0.11 -5.31
CA LEU A 27 10.50 -0.17 -6.56
C LEU A 27 9.24 0.68 -6.34
N VAL A 28 9.26 1.94 -6.83
CA VAL A 28 8.20 2.93 -6.70
C VAL A 28 7.05 2.46 -7.58
N GLY A 29 6.37 1.42 -7.11
CA GLY A 29 5.17 0.87 -7.68
C GLY A 29 4.00 1.71 -7.21
N ASN A 30 3.75 2.80 -7.95
CA ASN A 30 2.67 3.78 -7.81
C ASN A 30 2.94 4.88 -6.77
N ASP A 31 3.38 6.05 -7.24
CA ASP A 31 3.33 7.33 -6.53
C ASP A 31 1.87 7.68 -6.19
N CYS A 32 1.39 7.12 -5.09
CA CYS A 32 0.13 7.50 -4.50
C CYS A 32 0.27 8.87 -3.87
N SER A 33 -0.67 9.78 -4.20
CA SER A 33 -0.63 11.18 -3.80
C SER A 33 -0.24 11.33 -2.31
N PRO A 34 0.56 12.35 -1.92
CA PRO A 34 1.13 12.50 -0.58
C PRO A 34 0.11 12.59 0.59
N GLN A 35 -1.19 12.59 0.28
CA GLN A 35 -2.27 12.43 1.27
C GLN A 35 -2.32 11.01 1.87
N MET A 36 -1.72 10.01 1.20
CA MET A 36 -1.44 8.70 1.80
C MET A 36 -0.15 8.79 2.61
N ASN A 37 -0.27 9.28 3.84
CA ASN A 37 0.85 9.25 4.79
C ASN A 37 1.33 7.81 4.97
N MET A 38 2.64 7.61 5.19
CA MET A 38 3.27 6.30 5.46
C MET A 38 2.42 5.36 6.37
N PRO A 39 1.89 5.80 7.52
CA PRO A 39 1.07 4.93 8.39
C PRO A 39 -0.27 4.51 7.76
N LEU A 40 -0.91 5.36 6.94
CA LEU A 40 -2.16 5.00 6.27
C LEU A 40 -1.92 3.98 5.17
N MET A 41 -0.80 4.10 4.46
CA MET A 41 -0.39 3.14 3.44
C MET A 41 -0.12 1.77 4.04
N GLU A 42 0.63 1.70 5.15
CA GLU A 42 0.91 0.45 5.85
C GLU A 42 -0.37 -0.25 6.31
N VAL A 43 -1.31 0.48 6.91
CA VAL A 43 -2.62 -0.08 7.31
C VAL A 43 -3.38 -0.61 6.09
N ALA A 44 -3.42 0.15 5.00
CA ALA A 44 -4.09 -0.27 3.77
C ALA A 44 -3.46 -1.54 3.17
N GLU A 45 -2.13 -1.68 3.24
CA GLU A 45 -1.44 -2.89 2.82
C GLU A 45 -1.82 -4.11 3.67
N LYS A 46 -1.92 -3.95 4.99
CA LYS A 46 -2.35 -5.03 5.89
C LYS A 46 -3.79 -5.45 5.65
N ILE A 47 -4.68 -4.49 5.36
CA ILE A 47 -6.05 -4.79 4.95
C ILE A 47 -6.06 -5.64 3.67
N CYS A 48 -5.24 -5.30 2.67
CA CYS A 48 -5.16 -6.07 1.43
C CYS A 48 -4.55 -7.47 1.62
N GLU A 49 -3.57 -7.63 2.52
CA GLU A 49 -2.97 -8.93 2.86
C GLU A 49 -3.99 -9.87 3.50
N LEU A 50 -4.66 -9.41 4.57
CA LEU A 50 -5.67 -10.20 5.26
C LEU A 50 -6.85 -10.52 4.34
N CYS A 51 -7.30 -9.54 3.57
CA CYS A 51 -8.41 -9.73 2.63
C CYS A 51 -8.09 -10.76 1.54
N HIS A 52 -6.85 -10.77 1.05
CA HIS A 52 -6.38 -11.81 0.13
C HIS A 52 -6.43 -13.18 0.78
N GLU A 53 -5.98 -13.33 2.03
CA GLU A 53 -6.04 -14.62 2.74
C GLU A 53 -7.49 -15.15 2.84
N PHE A 54 -8.46 -14.27 3.13
CA PHE A 54 -9.88 -14.65 3.17
C PHE A 54 -10.45 -15.03 1.79
N HIS A 55 -10.06 -14.34 0.72
CA HIS A 55 -10.64 -14.51 -0.62
C HIS A 55 -9.76 -15.30 -1.59
N ASN A 56 -8.64 -15.87 -1.12
CA ASN A 56 -7.62 -16.50 -1.97
C ASN A 56 -8.21 -17.62 -2.84
N HIS A 57 -9.22 -18.31 -2.33
CA HIS A 57 -9.90 -19.40 -3.04
C HIS A 57 -10.73 -18.92 -4.24
N GLU A 58 -11.23 -17.69 -4.21
CA GLU A 58 -12.09 -17.13 -5.27
C GLU A 58 -11.33 -16.16 -6.17
N VAL A 59 -10.42 -15.37 -5.59
CA VAL A 59 -9.73 -14.28 -6.27
C VAL A 59 -8.25 -14.26 -5.81
N PRO A 60 -7.37 -15.06 -6.46
CA PRO A 60 -5.97 -15.19 -6.06
C PRO A 60 -5.16 -13.89 -6.26
N ASN A 61 -5.63 -13.00 -7.14
CA ASN A 61 -4.97 -11.71 -7.38
C ASN A 61 -5.49 -10.59 -6.47
N MET A 62 -6.26 -10.91 -5.42
CA MET A 62 -6.90 -9.89 -4.57
C MET A 62 -5.94 -8.86 -4.02
N ARG A 63 -4.75 -9.28 -3.57
CA ARG A 63 -3.76 -8.37 -2.98
C ARG A 63 -3.30 -7.31 -3.97
N ALA A 64 -3.05 -7.70 -5.22
CA ALA A 64 -2.61 -6.80 -6.27
C ALA A 64 -3.74 -5.84 -6.70
N GLU A 65 -4.95 -6.38 -6.91
CA GLU A 65 -6.13 -5.57 -7.26
C GLU A 65 -6.51 -4.57 -6.15
N CYS A 66 -6.35 -4.96 -4.89
CA CYS A 66 -6.62 -4.12 -3.73
C CYS A 66 -5.66 -2.93 -3.63
N ARG A 67 -4.37 -3.13 -3.93
CA ARG A 67 -3.34 -2.07 -3.90
C ARG A 67 -3.37 -1.15 -5.13
N SER A 68 -4.01 -1.61 -6.22
CA SER A 68 -4.06 -0.84 -7.46
C SER A 68 -4.74 0.51 -7.28
N GLN A 69 -4.39 1.47 -8.13
CA GLN A 69 -4.96 2.83 -8.12
C GLN A 69 -4.94 3.48 -6.74
N CYS A 70 -3.90 3.23 -5.94
CA CYS A 70 -3.73 3.85 -4.63
C CYS A 70 -4.89 3.58 -3.68
N PHE A 71 -5.32 2.32 -3.60
CA PHE A 71 -6.41 1.89 -2.73
C PHE A 71 -7.75 2.57 -3.02
N SER A 72 -7.92 3.19 -4.20
CA SER A 72 -9.19 3.83 -4.58
C SER A 72 -10.20 2.86 -5.20
N THR A 73 -9.84 1.58 -5.31
CA THR A 73 -10.67 0.56 -5.96
C THR A 73 -11.82 0.05 -5.10
N ASP A 74 -12.84 -0.48 -5.75
CA ASP A 74 -13.95 -1.15 -5.07
C ASP A 74 -13.52 -2.42 -4.33
N LYS A 75 -12.42 -3.04 -4.77
CA LYS A 75 -11.79 -4.17 -4.06
C LYS A 75 -11.28 -3.73 -2.69
N PHE A 76 -10.54 -2.62 -2.61
CA PHE A 76 -10.11 -2.07 -1.33
C PHE A 76 -11.29 -1.70 -0.43
N ARG A 77 -12.32 -1.04 -0.97
CA ARG A 77 -13.54 -0.71 -0.19
C ARG A 77 -14.23 -1.96 0.34
N THR A 78 -14.25 -3.04 -0.43
CA THR A 78 -14.86 -4.31 -0.01
C THR A 78 -14.04 -4.96 1.11
N CYS A 79 -12.72 -4.99 0.97
CA CYS A 79 -11.82 -5.43 2.05
C CYS A 79 -11.98 -4.61 3.32
N MET A 80 -12.01 -3.27 3.22
CA MET A 80 -12.22 -2.39 4.39
C MET A 80 -13.54 -2.66 5.11
N ARG A 81 -14.62 -2.99 4.38
CA ARG A 81 -15.92 -3.34 4.99
C ARG A 81 -15.89 -4.62 5.80
N MET A 82 -14.92 -5.51 5.55
CA MET A 82 -14.74 -6.73 6.35
C MET A 82 -14.20 -6.40 7.74
N PHE A 83 -13.36 -5.36 7.84
CA PHE A 83 -12.71 -4.94 9.09
C PHE A 83 -13.43 -3.78 9.80
N THR A 84 -14.46 -3.21 9.18
CA THR A 84 -15.24 -2.11 9.77
C THR A 84 -16.67 -2.56 10.00
N SER A 85 -17.17 -2.41 11.22
CA SER A 85 -18.58 -2.65 11.59
C SER A 85 -19.53 -1.57 11.05
N ALA A 86 -19.08 -0.77 10.07
CA ALA A 86 -19.84 0.35 9.54
C ALA A 86 -21.09 -0.21 8.83
N PRO A 87 -22.30 0.10 9.33
CA PRO A 87 -23.52 -0.35 8.68
C PRO A 87 -23.54 0.18 7.24
N LYS A 88 -23.90 -0.68 6.28
CA LYS A 88 -24.17 -0.26 4.90
C LYS A 88 -25.11 0.94 4.99
N ARG A 89 -24.64 2.13 4.60
CA ARG A 89 -25.50 3.32 4.50
C ARG A 89 -26.52 3.02 3.41
N HIS A 90 -27.62 2.39 3.78
CA HIS A 90 -28.80 2.33 2.94
C HIS A 90 -29.20 3.78 2.72
N ASN A 91 -29.12 4.21 1.46
CA ASN A 91 -29.56 5.52 1.04
C ASN A 91 -31.06 5.58 1.31
N ARG A 92 -31.44 6.06 2.50
CA ARG A 92 -32.83 6.18 2.93
C ARG A 92 -33.43 7.27 2.06
N HIS A 93 -33.95 6.87 0.90
CA HIS A 93 -34.82 7.70 0.09
C HIS A 93 -36.02 8.04 0.97
N SER A 94 -35.96 9.21 1.60
CA SER A 94 -37.04 9.78 2.38
C SER A 94 -38.21 9.99 1.43
N ARG A 95 -39.12 9.02 1.35
CA ARG A 95 -40.45 9.21 0.79
C ARG A 95 -41.18 10.19 1.72
N ARG A 96 -40.98 11.48 1.47
CA ARG A 96 -41.80 12.58 1.97
C ARG A 96 -43.20 12.50 1.33
N HIS A 97 -43.97 11.48 1.66
CA HIS A 97 -45.35 11.33 1.17
C HIS A 97 -46.36 11.03 2.29
N LEU A 98 -46.11 11.53 3.51
CA LEU A 98 -47.07 11.44 4.63
C LEU A 98 -47.55 12.81 5.13
N PHE A 99 -47.42 13.86 4.31
CA PHE A 99 -48.10 15.13 4.53
C PHE A 99 -48.82 15.54 3.24
N ALA A 100 -49.89 14.83 2.92
CA ALA A 100 -50.97 15.35 2.11
C ALA A 100 -52.22 15.32 2.99
N PHE A 101 -52.81 16.51 3.12
CA PHE A 101 -53.98 16.94 3.88
C PHE A 101 -55.08 15.90 4.09
#